data_AF-A0A8S3D1W8-F1
#
_entry.id   AF-A0A8S3D1W8-F1
#
_cell.length_a   1.000
_cell.length_b   1.000
_cell.length_c   1.000
_cell.angle_alpha   90.00
_cell.angle_beta   90.00
_cell.angle_gamma   90.00
#
_symmetry.space_group_name_H-M   'P 1'
#
loop_
_entity.id
_entity.type
_entity.pdbx_description
1 polymer ?
#
loop_
_entity_poly.entity_id
_entity_poly.type
_entity_poly.pdbx_seq_one_letter_code
_entity_poly.pdbx_strand_id
1 'polypeptide(L)' 'ACIIFFDEVDAIGGARFDDGAGGDNEVQRTMLELINQLDGFDPRGNIKVLMATNRPDTLDPALVRPGRLDRKVEFNLPDL' A
#
# COMPACT_ATOMS: atom_id res chain seq x y z
N ALA A 1 15.22 6.83 14.05
CA ALA A 1 14.94 6.51 12.64
C ALA A 1 14.36 5.11 12.61
N CYS A 2 13.28 4.90 11.86
CA CYS A 2 12.58 3.62 11.80
C CYS A 2 12.31 3.24 10.34
N ILE A 3 12.31 1.93 10.06
CA ILE A 3 11.88 1.38 8.78
C ILE A 3 10.69 0.47 9.07
N ILE A 4 9.58 0.71 8.39
CA ILE A 4 8.41 -0.16 8.42
C ILE A 4 8.38 -0.92 7.10
N PHE A 5 8.30 -2.24 7.18
CA PHE A 5 8.18 -3.12 6.02
C PHE A 5 6.83 -3.82 6.07
N PHE A 6 6.05 -3.66 5.00
CA PHE A 6 4.82 -4.40 4.76
C PHE A 6 5.08 -5.42 3.65
N ASP A 7 4.91 -6.69 3.98
CA ASP A 7 4.90 -7.76 2.99
C ASP A 7 3.46 -8.08 2.58
N GLU A 8 3.27 -8.65 1.39
CA GLU A 8 1.97 -9.03 0.83
C GLU A 8 0.90 -7.93 0.99
N VAL A 9 1.25 -6.68 0.63
CA VAL A 9 0.35 -5.54 0.84
C VAL A 9 -0.94 -5.64 0.02
N ASP A 10 -1.02 -6.52 -0.99
CA ASP A 10 -2.25 -6.85 -1.72
C ASP A 10 -3.32 -7.54 -0.86
N ALA A 11 -2.96 -8.17 0.26
CA ALA A 11 -3.92 -8.72 1.21
C ALA A 11 -4.79 -7.65 1.89
N ILE A 12 -4.25 -6.43 2.01
CA ILE A 12 -4.96 -5.28 2.61
C ILE A 12 -5.18 -4.13 1.62
N GLY A 13 -4.53 -4.16 0.46
CA GLY A 13 -4.45 -3.07 -0.50
C GLY A 13 -5.41 -3.17 -1.68
N GLY A 14 -6.29 -4.19 -1.71
CA GLY A 14 -7.18 -4.48 -2.83
C GLY A 14 -8.08 -3.30 -3.24
N ALA A 15 -8.13 -3.02 -4.55
CA ALA A 15 -9.08 -2.09 -5.14
C ALA A 15 -10.52 -2.61 -4.99
N ARG A 16 -11.48 -1.68 -4.86
CA ARG A 16 -12.91 -1.97 -4.63
C ARG A 16 -13.46 -3.05 -5.56
N PHE A 17 -13.85 -4.20 -5.02
CA PHE A 17 -14.79 -5.11 -5.65
C PHE A 17 -16.12 -4.96 -4.92
N ASP A 18 -17.04 -4.21 -5.52
CA ASP A 18 -18.41 -4.04 -5.02
C ASP A 18 -19.21 -5.31 -5.36
N ASP A 19 -18.97 -6.41 -4.62
CA ASP A 19 -19.71 -7.67 -4.79
C ASP A 19 -20.84 -7.84 -3.76
N GLY A 20 -21.31 -6.75 -3.15
CA GLY A 20 -22.45 -6.75 -2.22
C GLY A 20 -22.23 -7.48 -0.88
N ALA A 21 -21.09 -8.16 -0.69
CA ALA A 21 -20.71 -8.85 0.53
C ALA A 21 -19.92 -7.89 1.45
N GLY A 22 -20.52 -7.46 2.55
CA GLY A 22 -19.96 -6.46 3.48
C GLY A 22 -18.65 -6.83 4.21
N GLY A 23 -17.98 -7.93 3.84
CA GLY A 23 -16.71 -8.37 4.45
C GLY A 23 -15.50 -7.51 4.05
N ASP A 24 -15.49 -6.95 2.85
CA ASP A 24 -14.36 -6.15 2.35
C ASP A 24 -14.28 -4.76 3.00
N ASN A 25 -15.33 -4.33 3.71
CA ASN A 25 -15.41 -3.02 4.34
C ASN A 25 -14.37 -2.79 5.45
N GLU A 26 -13.98 -3.84 6.20
CA GLU A 26 -13.03 -3.69 7.31
C GLU A 26 -11.58 -3.57 6.79
N VAL A 27 -11.20 -4.44 5.86
CA VAL A 27 -9.90 -4.39 5.18
C VAL A 27 -9.72 -3.04 4.48
N GLN A 28 -10.77 -2.55 3.82
CA GLN A 28 -10.78 -1.25 3.18
C GLN A 28 -10.60 -0.10 4.16
N ARG A 29 -11.24 -0.14 5.34
CA ARG A 29 -11.06 0.91 6.37
C ARG A 29 -9.63 0.95 6.88
N THR A 30 -9.01 -0.20 7.13
CA THR A 30 -7.61 -0.29 7.54
C THR A 30 -6.68 0.31 6.49
N MET A 31 -6.95 0.05 5.21
CA MET A 31 -6.16 0.60 4.10
C MET A 31 -6.30 2.12 3.95
N LEU A 32 -7.51 2.65 4.07
CA LEU A 32 -7.74 4.10 4.04
C LEU A 32 -7.03 4.81 5.20
N GLU A 33 -7.01 4.20 6.38
CA GLU A 33 -6.29 4.75 7.52
C GLU A 33 -4.78 4.70 7.29
N LEU A 34 -4.24 3.61 6.74
CA LEU A 34 -2.82 3.54 6.35
C LEU A 34 -2.48 4.66 5.36
N ILE A 35 -3.31 4.89 4.35
CA ILE A 35 -3.13 5.98 3.40
C ILE A 35 -3.12 7.34 4.10
N ASN A 36 -4.08 7.60 5.00
CA ASN A 36 -4.15 8.86 5.76
C ASN A 36 -2.89 9.10 6.59
N GLN A 37 -2.34 8.07 7.22
CA GLN A 37 -1.09 8.15 7.98
C GLN A 37 0.13 8.37 7.07
N LEU A 38 0.10 7.87 5.83
CA LEU A 38 1.16 8.09 4.84
C LEU A 38 1.14 9.52 4.26
N ASP A 39 -0.05 10.08 4.05
CA ASP A 39 -0.32 11.42 3.49
C ASP A 39 -0.24 12.56 4.51
N GLY A 40 -0.16 12.21 5.80
CA GLY A 40 -0.55 13.04 6.94
C GLY A 40 -0.23 14.54 6.90
N PHE A 41 -1.11 15.30 7.55
CA PHE A 41 -0.96 16.74 7.80
C PHE A 41 0.25 17.08 8.69
N ASP A 42 0.71 16.12 9.51
CA ASP A 42 1.92 16.24 10.33
C ASP A 42 3.10 15.52 9.67
N PRO A 43 4.32 16.08 9.74
CA PRO A 43 5.49 15.43 9.18
C PRO A 43 5.77 14.10 9.88
N ARG A 44 5.76 13.00 9.09
CA ARG A 44 6.07 11.60 9.49
C ARG A 44 7.43 11.37 10.19
N GLY A 45 8.22 12.42 10.42
CA GLY A 45 9.56 12.32 11.00
C GLY A 45 10.50 11.49 10.13
N ASN A 46 11.47 10.82 10.76
CA ASN A 46 12.45 9.97 10.08
C ASN A 46 11.99 8.50 10.03
N ILE A 47 10.85 8.26 9.36
CA ILE A 47 10.26 6.94 9.13
C ILE A 47 10.26 6.65 7.63
N LYS A 48 10.90 5.55 7.23
CA LYS A 48 10.87 5.03 5.86
C LYS A 48 9.89 3.86 5.80
N VAL A 49 9.11 3.80 4.72
CA VAL A 49 8.13 2.74 4.51
C VAL A 49 8.52 1.99 3.24
N LEU A 50 8.58 0.67 3.35
CA LEU A 50 8.83 -0.28 2.28
C LEU A 50 7.61 -1.20 2.18
N MET A 51 7.18 -1.50 0.97
CA MET A 51 6.04 -2.38 0.71
C MET A 51 6.42 -3.37 -0.38
N ALA A 52 6.00 -4.62 -0.25
CA ALA A 52 6.15 -5.67 -1.24
C ALA A 52 4.78 -6.28 -1.60
N THR A 53 4.60 -6.60 -2.88
CA THR A 53 3.43 -7.34 -3.39
C THR A 53 3.81 -8.09 -4.65
N ASN A 54 3.12 -9.21 -4.88
CA ASN A 54 3.18 -9.96 -6.14
C ASN A 54 2.07 -9.56 -7.13
N ARG A 55 1.12 -8.70 -6.70
CA ARG A 55 -0.06 -8.28 -7.48
C ARG A 55 -0.21 -6.75 -7.46
N PRO A 56 0.73 -6.01 -8.10
CA PRO A 56 0.70 -4.53 -8.07
C PRO A 56 -0.52 -3.95 -8.79
N ASP A 57 -1.15 -4.71 -9.69
CA ASP A 57 -2.35 -4.34 -10.45
C ASP A 57 -3.63 -4.34 -9.59
N THR A 58 -3.66 -5.10 -8.49
CA THR A 58 -4.81 -5.13 -7.58
C THR A 58 -4.77 -4.04 -6.52
N LEU A 59 -3.68 -3.27 -6.42
CA LEU A 59 -3.53 -2.24 -5.40
C LEU A 59 -4.40 -1.00 -5.67
N ASP A 60 -4.89 -0.37 -4.60
CA ASP A 60 -5.61 0.89 -4.71
C ASP A 60 -4.72 1.97 -5.37
N PRO A 61 -5.19 2.60 -6.48
CA PRO A 61 -4.45 3.64 -7.18
C PRO A 61 -4.05 4.84 -6.31
N ALA A 62 -4.74 5.06 -5.20
CA ALA A 62 -4.44 6.09 -4.23
C ALA A 62 -3.13 5.77 -3.48
N LEU A 63 -2.84 4.51 -3.16
CA LEU A 63 -1.62 4.13 -2.44
C LEU A 63 -0.35 4.44 -3.25
N VAL A 64 -0.43 4.29 -4.57
CA VAL A 64 0.70 4.48 -5.50
C VAL A 64 0.91 5.93 -5.96
N ARG A 65 0.20 6.90 -5.37
CA ARG A 65 0.35 8.31 -5.71
C ARG A 65 1.65 8.89 -5.12
N PRO A 66 2.29 9.84 -5.84
CA PRO A 66 3.44 10.57 -5.31
C PRO A 66 3.12 11.24 -3.96
N GLY A 67 4.07 11.23 -3.03
CA GLY A 67 3.87 11.67 -1.64
C GLY A 67 3.57 10.53 -0.66
N ARG A 68 3.10 9.37 -1.14
CA ARG A 68 2.86 8.16 -0.34
C ARG A 68 3.91 7.08 -0.64
N LEU A 69 3.99 6.71 -1.92
CA LEU A 69 4.97 5.77 -2.47
C LEU A 69 5.71 6.45 -3.64
N ASP A 70 6.89 7.00 -3.36
CA ASP A 70 7.65 7.79 -4.34
C ASP A 70 8.52 6.95 -5.29
N ARG A 71 8.84 5.71 -4.89
CA ARG A 71 9.73 4.81 -5.63
C ARG A 71 9.04 3.47 -5.83
N LYS A 72 9.08 3.01 -7.08
CA LYS A 72 8.61 1.68 -7.50
C LYS A 72 9.83 0.95 -8.04
N VAL A 73 10.09 -0.25 -7.50
CA VAL A 73 11.19 -1.11 -7.93
C VAL A 73 10.56 -2.41 -8.39
N GLU A 74 10.74 -2.71 -9.67
CA GLU A 74 10.25 -3.94 -10.28
C GLU A 74 11.33 -5.00 -10.20
N PHE A 75 10.95 -6.18 -9.70
CA PHE A 75 11.84 -7.34 -9.62
C PHE A 75 11.48 -8.29 -10.75
N ASN A 76 12.26 -8.24 -11.82
CA ASN A 76 12.17 -9.17 -12.92
C ASN A 76 12.79 -10.52 -12.54
N LEU A 77 12.46 -11.56 -13.31
CA LEU A 77 13.16 -12.83 -13.24
C LEU A 77 14.67 -12.60 -13.50
N PRO A 78 15.55 -13.39 -12.85
CA PRO A 78 16.99 -13.33 -13.09
C PRO A 78 17.35 -13.51 -14.57
N ASP A 79 18.46 -12.91 -14.99
CA ASP A 79 19.07 -13.19 -16.29
C ASP A 79 19.73 -14.58 -16.30
N LEU A 80 20.01 -15.08 -17.52
CA LEU A 80 20.62 -16.39 -17.75
C LEU A 80 22.15 -16.31 -17.76
#